data_AF-A0A2E8VPV9-F1
#
_entry.id   AF-A0A2E8VPV9-F1
#
_cell.length_a   1.000
_cell.length_b   1.000
_cell.length_c   1.000
_cell.angle_alpha   90.00
_cell.angle_beta   90.00
_cell.angle_gamma   90.00
#
_symmetry.space_group_name_H-M   'P 1'
#
loop_
_entity.id
_entity.type
_entity.pdbx_description
1 polymer ?
#
loop_
_entity_poly.entity_id
_entity_poly.type
_entity_poly.pdbx_seq_one_letter_code
_entity_poly.pdbx_strand_id
1 'polypeptide(L)'
;MIQRSVTMIPSHRPSAPAWVAALLGALMCQASGEEGASGAPVPLLSEEELTNYPFSIPVDETPPKVEEMSVGEQFILDSQRSDIEDLVARKLGVLYMKRSREDLPTLQRLVDGGHIPTSRTKDWQSLGIVFGDILAEELDLRWVIYEDELGKSRALQFGKTLSFVFPVTMFSKRVQFGQSINILDVYRKVEAEVAGFAAHEAAKVRYADNERRLRGDGDEDYLPPDP
;
A
#
# COMPACT_ATOMS: atom_id res chain seq x y z
N MET A 1 -32.31 26.64 -61.31
CA MET A 1 -33.26 27.51 -60.62
C MET A 1 -33.40 26.98 -59.19
N ILE A 2 -32.99 27.77 -58.18
CA ILE A 2 -33.30 27.68 -56.72
C ILE A 2 -32.74 26.43 -56.00
N GLN A 3 -31.60 26.41 -55.30
CA GLN A 3 -31.01 27.16 -54.17
C GLN A 3 -31.50 26.76 -52.76
N ARG A 4 -30.50 26.60 -51.86
CA ARG A 4 -30.49 26.58 -50.37
C ARG A 4 -30.55 25.20 -49.70
N SER A 5 -29.78 24.86 -48.67
CA SER A 5 -28.68 25.55 -47.96
C SER A 5 -27.95 24.51 -47.09
N VAL A 6 -26.63 24.64 -47.00
CA VAL A 6 -25.73 23.92 -46.09
C VAL A 6 -25.71 24.66 -44.74
N THR A 7 -25.81 23.94 -43.62
CA THR A 7 -25.61 24.53 -42.28
C THR A 7 -24.30 24.01 -41.68
N MET A 8 -23.40 24.96 -41.47
CA MET A 8 -22.06 24.87 -40.89
C MET A 8 -22.14 24.92 -39.36
N ILE A 9 -21.39 24.06 -38.68
CA ILE A 9 -21.23 24.01 -37.22
C ILE A 9 -20.09 24.97 -36.83
N PRO A 10 -20.29 25.95 -35.92
CA PRO A 10 -19.19 26.78 -35.45
C PRO A 10 -18.54 26.19 -34.19
N SER A 11 -17.20 26.18 -34.20
CA SER A 11 -16.33 26.03 -33.05
C SER A 11 -16.16 27.37 -32.32
N HIS A 12 -16.39 27.42 -31.00
CA HIS A 12 -15.96 28.55 -30.18
C HIS A 12 -15.45 28.12 -28.80
N ARG A 13 -14.22 28.55 -28.51
CA ARG A 13 -13.53 28.50 -27.21
C ARG A 13 -14.12 29.57 -26.27
N PRO A 14 -14.08 29.38 -24.95
CA PRO A 14 -14.49 30.42 -24.01
C PRO A 14 -13.43 31.52 -23.87
N SER A 15 -13.90 32.77 -23.90
CA SER A 15 -13.18 34.01 -23.62
C SER A 15 -13.51 34.53 -22.23
N ALA A 16 -12.49 34.82 -21.43
CA ALA A 16 -12.48 35.88 -20.41
C ALA A 16 -11.53 36.98 -20.93
N PRO A 17 -11.60 38.29 -20.56
CA PRO A 17 -11.81 38.77 -19.18
C PRO A 17 -12.49 40.17 -19.08
N ALA A 18 -12.28 40.86 -17.95
CA ALA A 18 -12.23 42.31 -17.75
C ALA A 18 -13.33 42.94 -16.89
N TRP A 19 -13.19 42.86 -15.55
CA TRP A 19 -13.68 43.92 -14.66
C TRP A 19 -12.46 44.63 -14.06
N VAL A 20 -12.38 45.91 -14.38
CA VAL A 20 -11.38 46.92 -13.99
C VAL A 20 -11.95 47.75 -12.86
N ALA A 21 -11.18 47.97 -11.79
CA ALA A 21 -11.09 49.23 -11.02
C ALA A 21 -10.08 48.96 -9.88
N ALA A 22 -8.80 49.31 -10.01
CA ALA A 22 -8.24 50.66 -9.87
C ALA A 22 -8.48 51.28 -8.49
N LEU A 23 -7.49 51.15 -7.60
CA LEU A 23 -7.16 52.16 -6.60
C LEU A 23 -5.64 52.34 -6.61
N LEU A 24 -5.22 53.48 -7.17
CA LEU A 24 -3.86 54.00 -7.11
C LEU A 24 -3.47 54.29 -5.65
N GLY A 25 -2.25 53.90 -5.30
CA GLY A 25 -1.57 54.36 -4.10
C GLY A 25 -0.11 53.94 -4.16
N ALA A 26 0.69 54.70 -4.91
CA ALA A 26 2.12 54.50 -4.96
C ALA A 26 2.73 54.70 -3.57
N LEU A 27 3.36 53.67 -3.04
CA LEU A 27 4.41 53.83 -2.04
C LEU A 27 5.64 53.06 -2.57
N MET A 28 6.56 53.83 -3.14
CA MET A 28 7.94 53.40 -3.35
C MET A 28 8.52 53.03 -1.99
N CYS A 29 8.73 51.73 -1.75
CA CYS A 29 9.65 51.27 -0.72
C CYS A 29 10.68 50.37 -1.38
N GLN A 30 11.82 51.01 -1.64
CA GLN A 30 13.17 50.49 -1.81
C GLN A 30 13.33 48.96 -1.84
N ALA A 31 13.93 48.48 -2.92
CA ALA A 31 14.59 47.18 -2.95
C ALA A 31 15.64 47.10 -1.85
N SER A 32 15.54 46.07 -1.01
CA SER A 32 16.65 45.53 -0.24
C SER A 32 16.48 44.02 -0.32
N GLY A 33 17.47 43.36 -0.92
CA GLY A 33 17.46 41.92 -1.10
C GLY A 33 17.51 41.20 0.22
N GLU A 34 17.00 39.96 0.21
CA GLU A 34 17.60 38.81 0.87
C GLU A 34 16.82 37.56 0.41
N GLU A 35 17.51 36.70 -0.34
CA GLU A 35 17.12 35.30 -0.49
C GLU A 35 17.31 34.63 0.87
N GLY A 36 16.23 34.08 1.44
CA GLY A 36 16.27 33.34 2.70
C GLY A 36 15.22 32.25 2.69
N ALA A 37 15.66 31.01 2.59
CA ALA A 37 14.84 29.81 2.60
C ALA A 37 13.87 29.80 3.79
N SER A 38 12.57 29.87 3.51
CA SER A 38 11.52 29.71 4.53
C SER A 38 11.36 28.23 4.85
N GLY A 39 12.26 27.71 5.67
CA GLY A 39 12.01 26.55 6.51
C GLY A 39 11.64 27.06 7.89
N ALA A 40 10.45 26.74 8.39
CA ALA A 40 10.11 27.03 9.78
C ALA A 40 11.20 26.42 10.69
N PRO A 41 11.76 27.16 11.67
CA PRO A 41 12.77 26.62 12.57
C PRO A 41 12.20 25.40 13.30
N VAL A 42 12.87 24.25 13.20
CA VAL A 42 12.53 23.09 14.02
C VAL A 42 12.88 23.46 15.47
N PRO A 43 11.92 23.53 16.40
CA PRO A 43 12.20 23.92 17.77
C PRO A 43 13.06 22.83 18.44
N LEU A 44 14.23 23.22 18.96
CA LEU A 44 15.05 22.38 19.81
C LEU A 44 14.48 22.43 21.23
N LEU A 45 13.96 21.31 21.71
CA LEU A 45 13.50 21.17 23.09
C LEU A 45 14.70 21.03 24.03
N SER A 46 14.66 21.70 25.17
CA SER A 46 15.63 21.51 26.26
C SER A 46 15.45 20.14 26.93
N GLU A 47 16.45 19.71 27.70
CA GLU A 47 16.44 18.41 28.40
C GLU A 47 15.26 18.30 29.39
N GLU A 48 14.89 19.41 30.03
CA GLU A 48 13.73 19.52 30.93
C GLU A 48 12.39 19.48 30.17
N GLU A 49 12.34 20.08 28.98
CA GLU A 49 11.17 20.03 28.11
C GLU A 49 10.99 18.66 27.48
N LEU A 50 12.08 17.95 27.14
CA LEU A 50 12.06 16.55 26.71
C LEU A 50 11.52 15.62 27.80
N THR A 51 11.93 15.85 29.05
CA THR A 51 11.50 15.06 30.21
C THR A 51 10.01 15.24 30.50
N ASN A 52 9.49 16.46 30.31
CA ASN A 52 8.09 16.79 30.54
C ASN A 52 7.25 16.78 29.25
N TYR A 53 7.85 16.38 28.12
CA TYR A 53 7.13 16.33 26.85
C TYR A 53 6.07 15.24 26.97
N PRO A 54 4.77 15.58 26.86
CA PRO A 54 3.76 14.55 26.80
C PRO A 54 3.92 13.87 25.45
N PHE A 55 4.65 12.76 25.41
CA PHE A 55 4.43 11.76 24.37
C PHE A 55 3.03 11.18 24.63
N SER A 56 2.00 11.94 24.31
CA SER A 56 0.67 11.41 24.06
C SER A 56 0.80 10.60 22.79
N ILE A 57 1.29 9.38 22.93
CA ILE A 57 0.92 8.30 22.03
C ILE A 57 -0.60 8.26 22.18
N PRO A 58 -1.40 8.53 21.12
CA PRO A 58 -2.81 8.24 21.18
C PRO A 58 -2.93 6.71 21.34
N VAL A 59 -2.97 6.24 22.59
CA VAL A 59 -3.16 4.83 22.91
C VAL A 59 -4.67 4.58 22.87
N ASP A 60 -5.23 4.65 21.68
CA ASP A 60 -6.54 4.06 21.42
C ASP A 60 -6.61 3.49 20.00
N GLU A 61 -5.51 2.90 19.52
CA GLU A 61 -5.60 1.96 18.41
C GLU A 61 -6.09 0.64 19.00
N THR A 62 -7.41 0.45 19.02
CA THR A 62 -7.98 -0.85 19.36
C THR A 62 -7.29 -1.89 18.46
N PRO A 63 -6.62 -2.91 19.02
CA PRO A 63 -5.85 -3.84 18.20
C PRO A 63 -6.79 -4.52 17.20
N PRO A 64 -6.34 -4.73 15.95
CA PRO A 64 -7.20 -5.28 14.93
C PRO A 64 -7.67 -6.68 15.33
N LYS A 65 -8.93 -6.96 15.05
CA LYS A 65 -9.50 -8.28 15.24
C LYS A 65 -9.06 -9.18 14.09
N VAL A 66 -8.43 -10.30 14.42
CA VAL A 66 -7.98 -11.29 13.43
C VAL A 66 -8.79 -12.56 13.58
N GLU A 67 -9.43 -12.97 12.49
CA GLU A 67 -10.20 -14.22 12.43
C GLU A 67 -9.64 -15.14 11.35
N GLU A 68 -9.82 -16.45 11.54
CA GLU A 68 -9.58 -17.41 10.49
C GLU A 68 -10.55 -17.21 9.32
N MET A 69 -10.10 -17.58 8.13
CA MET A 69 -10.89 -17.41 6.92
C MET A 69 -12.10 -18.34 6.93
N SER A 70 -13.30 -17.75 6.99
CA SER A 70 -14.56 -18.52 6.94
C SER A 70 -14.76 -19.20 5.58
N VAL A 71 -15.63 -20.21 5.52
CA VAL A 71 -15.97 -20.92 4.27
C VAL A 71 -16.50 -19.97 3.19
N GLY A 72 -17.32 -18.98 3.59
CA GLY A 72 -17.84 -17.98 2.64
C GLY A 72 -16.75 -17.10 2.07
N GLU A 73 -15.76 -16.70 2.88
CA GLU A 73 -14.63 -15.88 2.45
C GLU A 73 -13.68 -16.67 1.53
N GLN A 74 -13.44 -17.95 1.85
CA GLN A 74 -12.69 -18.87 0.98
C GLN A 74 -13.33 -18.95 -0.40
N PHE A 75 -14.65 -19.17 -0.45
CA PHE A 75 -15.40 -19.24 -1.69
C PHE A 75 -15.30 -17.93 -2.52
N ILE A 76 -15.36 -16.77 -1.86
CA ILE A 76 -15.19 -15.47 -2.54
C ILE A 76 -13.80 -15.37 -3.16
N LEU A 77 -12.75 -15.71 -2.41
CA LEU A 77 -11.38 -15.67 -2.94
C LEU A 77 -11.20 -16.68 -4.09
N ASP A 78 -11.77 -17.88 -3.99
CA ASP A 78 -11.70 -18.90 -5.04
C ASP A 78 -12.38 -18.47 -6.34
N SER A 79 -13.53 -17.79 -6.24
CA SER A 79 -14.17 -17.18 -7.40
C SER A 79 -13.27 -16.13 -8.06
N GLN A 80 -12.59 -15.28 -7.26
CA GLN A 80 -11.70 -14.24 -7.78
C GLN A 80 -10.42 -14.82 -8.39
N ARG A 81 -9.89 -15.92 -7.85
CA ARG A 81 -8.78 -16.66 -8.45
C ARG A 81 -9.17 -17.19 -9.82
N SER A 82 -10.34 -17.84 -9.90
CA SER A 82 -10.88 -18.38 -11.15
C SER A 82 -11.06 -17.29 -12.21
N ASP A 83 -11.56 -16.10 -11.82
CA ASP A 83 -11.72 -14.95 -12.74
C ASP A 83 -10.40 -14.56 -13.43
N ILE A 84 -9.28 -14.59 -12.69
CA ILE A 84 -7.95 -14.26 -13.22
C ILE A 84 -7.38 -15.41 -14.05
N GLU A 85 -7.50 -16.65 -13.58
CA GLU A 85 -7.04 -17.83 -14.32
C GLU A 85 -7.74 -17.94 -15.67
N ASP A 86 -9.05 -17.71 -15.72
CA ASP A 86 -9.83 -17.65 -16.95
C ASP A 86 -9.39 -16.50 -17.86
N LEU A 87 -9.04 -15.35 -17.29
CA LEU A 87 -8.53 -14.22 -18.06
C LEU A 87 -7.15 -14.53 -18.66
N VAL A 88 -6.25 -15.13 -17.88
CA VAL A 88 -4.92 -15.58 -18.29
C VAL A 88 -5.02 -16.63 -19.39
N ALA A 89 -5.88 -17.64 -19.24
CA ALA A 89 -6.10 -18.66 -20.26
C ALA A 89 -6.59 -18.04 -21.58
N ARG A 90 -7.61 -17.17 -21.53
CA ARG A 90 -8.19 -16.55 -22.73
C ARG A 90 -7.28 -15.55 -23.43
N LYS A 91 -6.43 -14.83 -22.68
CA LYS A 91 -5.61 -13.73 -23.23
C LYS A 91 -4.18 -14.14 -23.55
N LEU A 92 -3.61 -15.03 -22.74
CA LEU A 92 -2.20 -15.41 -22.83
C LEU A 92 -1.98 -16.86 -23.27
N GLY A 93 -3.05 -17.67 -23.33
CA GLY A 93 -2.96 -19.10 -23.70
C GLY A 93 -2.33 -19.98 -22.62
N VAL A 94 -2.18 -19.48 -21.40
CA VAL A 94 -1.63 -20.22 -20.25
C VAL A 94 -2.78 -20.91 -19.53
N LEU A 95 -2.84 -22.23 -19.60
CA LEU A 95 -3.97 -23.02 -19.10
C LEU A 95 -3.88 -23.39 -17.62
N TYR A 96 -2.71 -23.21 -17.00
CA TYR A 96 -2.46 -23.58 -15.62
C TYR A 96 -1.49 -22.58 -14.99
N MET A 97 -1.78 -22.20 -13.75
CA MET A 97 -0.91 -21.40 -12.89
C MET A 97 -0.63 -22.19 -11.62
N LYS A 98 0.65 -22.29 -11.25
CA LYS A 98 1.07 -22.98 -10.02
C LYS A 98 0.77 -22.14 -8.77
N ARG A 99 0.58 -20.83 -8.95
CA ARG A 99 0.51 -19.80 -7.90
C ARG A 99 1.80 -19.77 -7.06
N SER A 100 2.93 -19.85 -7.76
CA SER A 100 4.28 -19.72 -7.18
C SER A 100 5.04 -18.57 -7.84
N ARG A 101 6.28 -18.32 -7.40
CA ARG A 101 7.15 -17.29 -7.99
C ARG A 101 7.33 -17.42 -9.51
N GLU A 102 7.19 -18.63 -10.06
CA GLU A 102 7.24 -18.92 -11.50
C GLU A 102 6.13 -18.22 -12.31
N ASP A 103 5.01 -17.86 -11.67
CA ASP A 103 3.86 -17.24 -12.32
C ASP A 103 3.92 -15.71 -12.37
N LEU A 104 4.88 -15.08 -11.68
CA LEU A 104 5.05 -13.62 -11.70
C LEU A 104 5.19 -13.04 -13.12
N PRO A 105 5.97 -13.64 -14.04
CA PRO A 105 6.05 -13.17 -15.43
C PRO A 105 4.71 -13.29 -16.18
N THR A 106 3.89 -14.30 -15.86
CA THR A 106 2.55 -14.45 -16.46
C THR A 106 1.62 -13.33 -16.01
N LEU A 107 1.63 -13.02 -14.71
CA LEU A 107 0.88 -11.87 -14.19
C LEU A 107 1.39 -10.55 -14.79
N GLN A 108 2.70 -10.39 -14.98
CA GLN A 108 3.26 -9.18 -15.58
C GLN A 108 2.77 -9.01 -17.01
N ARG A 109 2.80 -10.08 -17.82
CA ARG A 109 2.27 -10.08 -19.20
C ARG A 109 0.79 -9.72 -19.25
N LEU A 110 -0.01 -10.16 -18.26
CA LEU A 110 -1.43 -9.81 -18.17
C LEU A 110 -1.64 -8.30 -17.98
N VAL A 111 -0.82 -7.69 -17.13
CA VAL A 111 -0.82 -6.25 -16.84
C VAL A 111 -0.32 -5.45 -18.04
N ASP A 112 0.84 -5.82 -18.60
CA ASP A 112 1.46 -5.13 -19.74
C ASP A 112 0.60 -5.20 -21.01
N GLY A 113 -0.11 -6.31 -21.20
CA GLY A 113 -1.06 -6.49 -22.29
C GLY A 113 -2.32 -5.62 -22.17
N GLY A 114 -2.49 -4.87 -21.07
CA GLY A 114 -3.67 -4.02 -20.84
C GLY A 114 -4.97 -4.82 -20.81
N HIS A 115 -4.91 -6.11 -20.46
CA HIS A 115 -6.06 -7.01 -20.50
C HIS A 115 -7.08 -6.77 -19.39
N ILE A 116 -6.70 -5.97 -18.38
CA ILE A 116 -7.56 -5.49 -17.31
C ILE A 116 -7.75 -3.97 -17.48
N PRO A 117 -8.97 -3.49 -17.81
CA PRO A 117 -9.25 -2.06 -17.87
C PRO A 117 -9.04 -1.38 -16.52
N THR A 118 -8.57 -0.12 -16.53
CA THR A 118 -8.29 0.64 -15.29
C THR A 118 -9.54 0.87 -14.43
N SER A 119 -10.73 0.91 -15.03
CA SER A 119 -12.01 1.05 -14.34
C SER A 119 -12.50 -0.21 -13.62
N ARG A 120 -11.92 -1.38 -13.90
CA ARG A 120 -12.36 -2.66 -13.32
C ARG A 120 -11.62 -2.96 -12.02
N THR A 121 -11.97 -2.23 -10.97
CA THR A 121 -11.37 -2.38 -9.63
C THR A 121 -11.42 -3.83 -9.12
N LYS A 122 -12.53 -4.54 -9.34
CA LYS A 122 -12.68 -5.94 -8.91
C LYS A 122 -11.66 -6.87 -9.57
N ASP A 123 -11.38 -6.68 -10.86
CA ASP A 123 -10.41 -7.50 -11.60
C ASP A 123 -8.99 -7.24 -11.07
N TRP A 124 -8.64 -5.97 -10.80
CA TRP A 124 -7.37 -5.61 -10.15
C TRP A 124 -7.23 -6.18 -8.74
N GLN A 125 -8.32 -6.24 -7.99
CA GLN A 125 -8.33 -6.86 -6.66
C GLN A 125 -8.18 -8.38 -6.74
N SER A 126 -8.77 -8.98 -7.77
CA SER A 126 -8.65 -10.41 -8.05
C SER A 126 -7.23 -10.78 -8.47
N LEU A 127 -6.56 -9.92 -9.25
CA LEU A 127 -5.12 -10.02 -9.52
C LEU A 127 -4.30 -9.97 -8.22
N GLY A 128 -4.67 -9.06 -7.32
CA GLY A 128 -4.09 -8.97 -5.98
C GLY A 128 -4.24 -10.25 -5.17
N ILE A 129 -5.34 -10.98 -5.32
CA ILE A 129 -5.56 -12.26 -4.62
C ILE A 129 -4.63 -13.35 -5.17
N VAL A 130 -4.54 -13.52 -6.49
CA VAL A 130 -3.63 -14.51 -7.10
C VAL A 130 -2.17 -14.19 -6.77
N PHE A 131 -1.80 -12.91 -6.79
CA PHE A 131 -0.49 -12.46 -6.32
C PHE A 131 -0.29 -12.74 -4.82
N GLY A 132 -1.33 -12.56 -4.00
CA GLY A 132 -1.33 -12.90 -2.59
C GLY A 132 -1.12 -14.40 -2.34
N ASP A 133 -1.65 -15.28 -3.18
CA ASP A 133 -1.38 -16.72 -3.08
C ASP A 133 0.10 -17.03 -3.33
N ILE A 134 0.73 -16.36 -4.30
CA ILE A 134 2.18 -16.47 -4.53
C ILE A 134 2.96 -16.03 -3.29
N LEU A 135 2.57 -14.90 -2.67
CA LEU A 135 3.21 -14.43 -1.45
C LEU A 135 3.00 -15.39 -0.27
N ALA A 136 1.81 -15.98 -0.15
CA ALA A 136 1.48 -16.93 0.90
C ALA A 136 2.36 -18.17 0.81
N GLU A 137 2.49 -18.73 -0.40
CA GLU A 137 3.32 -19.91 -0.67
C GLU A 137 4.81 -19.62 -0.46
N GLU A 138 5.32 -18.51 -1.00
CA GLU A 138 6.77 -18.25 -1.03
C GLU A 138 7.31 -17.67 0.29
N LEU A 139 6.47 -16.99 1.08
CA LEU A 139 6.88 -16.25 2.28
C LEU A 139 6.25 -16.80 3.58
N ASP A 140 5.65 -18.00 3.54
CA ASP A 140 4.99 -18.68 4.67
C ASP A 140 3.96 -17.77 5.38
N LEU A 141 3.11 -17.11 4.58
CA LEU A 141 2.04 -16.27 5.07
C LEU A 141 0.71 -16.99 4.99
N ARG A 142 -0.21 -16.69 5.92
CA ARG A 142 -1.56 -17.27 5.89
C ARG A 142 -2.64 -16.22 5.65
N TRP A 143 -3.64 -16.57 4.85
CA TRP A 143 -4.82 -15.75 4.67
C TRP A 143 -5.65 -15.67 5.96
N VAL A 144 -5.97 -14.45 6.37
CA VAL A 144 -6.83 -14.16 7.52
C VAL A 144 -7.83 -13.06 7.18
N ILE A 145 -8.87 -13.01 7.99
CA ILE A 145 -9.74 -11.85 8.07
C ILE A 145 -9.13 -10.88 9.07
N TYR A 146 -8.93 -9.65 8.62
CA TYR A 146 -8.44 -8.53 9.41
C TYR A 146 -9.57 -7.50 9.52
N GLU A 147 -9.94 -7.11 10.74
CA GLU A 147 -10.97 -6.10 10.98
C GLU A 147 -10.42 -5.00 11.89
N ASP A 148 -10.44 -3.78 11.39
CA ASP A 148 -10.10 -2.55 12.12
C ASP A 148 -11.30 -1.59 12.14
N GLU A 149 -11.07 -0.36 12.58
CA GLU A 149 -12.09 0.70 12.63
C GLU A 149 -12.64 1.09 11.25
N LEU A 150 -11.89 0.84 10.17
CA LEU A 150 -12.31 1.10 8.79
C LEU A 150 -13.12 -0.08 8.22
N GLY A 151 -13.02 -1.25 8.86
CA GLY A 151 -13.86 -2.41 8.64
C GLY A 151 -13.08 -3.66 8.29
N LYS A 152 -13.80 -4.61 7.71
CA LYS A 152 -13.30 -5.96 7.44
C LYS A 152 -12.56 -6.05 6.10
N SER A 153 -11.38 -6.64 6.13
CA SER A 153 -10.47 -6.86 5.00
C SER A 153 -9.89 -8.27 5.02
N ARG A 154 -9.30 -8.68 3.90
CA ARG A 154 -8.55 -9.94 3.75
C ARG A 154 -7.07 -9.60 3.65
N ALA A 155 -6.28 -10.25 4.50
CA ALA A 155 -4.86 -9.98 4.64
C ALA A 155 -4.08 -11.28 4.73
N LEU A 156 -2.78 -11.18 4.49
CA LEU A 156 -1.81 -12.23 4.75
C LEU A 156 -1.11 -11.93 6.07
N GLN A 157 -1.17 -12.86 7.01
CA GLN A 157 -0.52 -12.74 8.31
C GLN A 157 0.79 -13.53 8.34
N PHE A 158 1.84 -12.91 8.86
CA PHE A 158 3.09 -13.59 9.15
C PHE A 158 3.01 -14.31 10.50
N GLY A 159 3.11 -15.63 10.51
CA GLY A 159 2.97 -16.42 11.75
C GLY A 159 1.69 -16.05 12.53
N LYS A 160 1.76 -16.00 13.87
CA LYS A 160 0.66 -15.50 14.74
C LYS A 160 0.96 -14.11 15.29
N THR A 161 1.53 -13.23 14.48
CA THR A 161 1.97 -11.88 14.90
C THR A 161 0.98 -10.80 14.43
N LEU A 162 1.17 -9.56 14.85
CA LEU A 162 0.43 -8.40 14.34
C LEU A 162 1.11 -7.78 13.11
N SER A 163 1.67 -8.61 12.23
CA SER A 163 2.31 -8.19 10.98
C SER A 163 1.53 -8.72 9.79
N PHE A 164 1.08 -7.82 8.91
CA PHE A 164 0.14 -8.13 7.84
C PHE A 164 0.56 -7.54 6.50
N VAL A 165 0.23 -8.24 5.42
CA VAL A 165 0.34 -7.75 4.05
C VAL A 165 -1.06 -7.73 3.42
N PHE A 166 -1.37 -6.68 2.65
CA PHE A 166 -2.71 -6.45 2.10
C PHE A 166 -2.74 -6.52 0.55
N PRO A 167 -2.52 -7.70 -0.05
CA PRO A 167 -2.30 -7.83 -1.48
C PRO A 167 -3.56 -7.49 -2.32
N VAL A 168 -4.76 -7.66 -1.75
CA VAL A 168 -6.04 -7.44 -2.44
C VAL A 168 -6.14 -6.04 -3.06
N THR A 169 -5.70 -4.98 -2.38
CA THR A 169 -5.85 -3.61 -2.91
C THR A 169 -4.56 -3.02 -3.51
N MET A 170 -3.45 -3.76 -3.47
CA MET A 170 -2.13 -3.26 -3.88
C MET A 170 -2.12 -2.77 -5.32
N PHE A 171 -2.70 -3.52 -6.25
CA PHE A 171 -2.69 -3.14 -7.66
C PHE A 171 -3.78 -2.14 -8.00
N SER A 172 -4.98 -2.27 -7.45
CA SER A 172 -6.07 -1.32 -7.72
C SER A 172 -5.71 0.10 -7.28
N LYS A 173 -5.02 0.27 -6.14
CA LYS A 173 -4.52 1.58 -5.68
C LYS A 173 -3.47 2.15 -6.64
N ARG A 174 -2.53 1.33 -7.12
CA ARG A 174 -1.51 1.77 -8.09
C ARG A 174 -2.16 2.29 -9.38
N VAL A 175 -3.12 1.54 -9.91
CA VAL A 175 -3.87 1.95 -11.11
C VAL A 175 -4.67 3.22 -10.87
N GLN A 176 -5.35 3.34 -9.72
CA GLN A 176 -6.10 4.53 -9.35
C GLN A 176 -5.23 5.79 -9.34
N PHE A 177 -3.96 5.68 -8.91
CA PHE A 177 -3.00 6.78 -8.88
C PHE A 177 -2.11 6.87 -10.13
N GLY A 178 -2.39 6.09 -11.19
CA GLY A 178 -1.61 6.11 -12.43
C GLY A 178 -0.16 5.64 -12.26
N GLN A 179 0.13 4.83 -11.24
CA GLN A 179 1.46 4.28 -10.99
C GLN A 179 1.72 3.09 -11.90
N SER A 180 2.94 2.99 -12.43
CA SER A 180 3.38 1.82 -13.19
C SER A 180 3.43 0.59 -12.30
N ILE A 181 3.15 -0.58 -12.89
CA ILE A 181 3.12 -1.85 -12.18
C ILE A 181 4.24 -2.73 -12.74
N ASN A 182 5.28 -2.91 -11.94
CA ASN A 182 6.24 -3.99 -12.10
C ASN A 182 6.01 -5.01 -10.98
N ILE A 183 5.41 -6.14 -11.33
CA ILE A 183 5.01 -7.19 -10.39
C ILE A 183 6.22 -7.78 -9.67
N LEU A 184 7.35 -7.93 -10.35
CA LEU A 184 8.57 -8.46 -9.74
C LEU A 184 9.17 -7.47 -8.73
N ASP A 185 9.13 -6.16 -9.02
CA ASP A 185 9.53 -5.12 -8.05
C ASP A 185 8.59 -5.11 -6.84
N VAL A 186 7.29 -5.22 -7.08
CA VAL A 186 6.29 -5.29 -6.00
C VAL A 186 6.53 -6.52 -5.14
N TYR A 187 6.78 -7.69 -5.74
CA TYR A 187 7.14 -8.92 -5.03
C TYR A 187 8.37 -8.72 -4.15
N ARG A 188 9.48 -8.23 -4.72
CA ARG A 188 10.73 -8.00 -3.98
C ARG A 188 10.55 -7.03 -2.81
N LYS A 189 9.73 -5.99 -3.00
CA LYS A 189 9.43 -5.04 -1.93
C LYS A 189 8.72 -5.72 -0.77
N VAL A 190 7.71 -6.55 -1.05
CA VAL A 190 6.99 -7.31 -0.02
C VAL A 190 7.90 -8.35 0.63
N GLU A 191 8.71 -9.07 -0.15
CA GLU A 191 9.71 -10.04 0.35
C GLU A 191 10.66 -9.37 1.36
N ALA A 192 11.16 -8.17 1.05
CA ALA A 192 11.99 -7.39 1.97
C ALA A 192 11.23 -6.91 3.22
N GLU A 193 9.97 -6.50 3.07
CA GLU A 193 9.12 -6.09 4.19
C GLU A 193 8.83 -7.25 5.16
N VAL A 194 8.50 -8.43 4.62
CA VAL A 194 8.26 -9.64 5.41
C VAL A 194 9.53 -10.12 6.11
N ALA A 195 10.69 -10.04 5.46
CA ALA A 195 11.98 -10.29 6.13
C ALA A 195 12.21 -9.35 7.32
N GLY A 196 11.75 -8.09 7.21
CA GLY A 196 11.73 -7.13 8.31
C GLY A 196 10.84 -7.55 9.48
N PHE A 197 9.70 -8.21 9.21
CA PHE A 197 8.83 -8.74 10.27
C PHE A 197 9.55 -9.78 11.11
N ALA A 198 10.24 -10.73 10.48
CA ALA A 198 11.01 -11.75 11.20
C ALA A 198 12.10 -11.13 12.10
N ALA A 199 12.81 -10.11 11.59
CA ALA A 199 13.83 -9.40 12.36
C ALA A 199 13.25 -8.64 13.55
N HIS A 200 12.11 -7.97 13.36
CA HIS A 200 11.41 -7.25 14.42
C HIS A 200 10.90 -8.18 15.52
N GLU A 201 10.30 -9.31 15.14
CA GLU A 201 9.81 -10.29 16.10
C GLU A 201 10.96 -10.96 16.87
N ALA A 202 12.08 -11.26 16.20
CA ALA A 202 13.30 -11.73 16.88
C ALA A 202 13.86 -10.70 17.87
N ALA A 203 13.79 -9.40 17.55
CA ALA A 203 14.22 -8.33 18.44
C ALA A 203 13.32 -8.20 19.68
N LYS A 204 12.00 -8.34 19.53
CA LYS A 204 11.05 -8.38 20.66
C LYS A 204 11.35 -9.50 21.64
N VAL A 205 11.63 -10.70 21.13
CA VAL A 205 12.00 -11.86 21.96
C VAL A 205 13.28 -11.55 22.74
N ARG A 206 14.31 -11.01 22.08
CA ARG A 206 15.55 -10.59 22.75
C ARG A 206 15.33 -9.55 23.85
N TYR A 207 14.46 -8.57 23.60
CA TYR A 207 14.13 -7.56 24.61
C TYR A 207 13.43 -8.18 25.82
N ALA A 208 12.40 -9.01 25.60
CA ALA A 208 11.68 -9.70 26.67
C ALA A 208 12.60 -10.62 27.50
N ASP A 209 13.54 -11.31 26.85
CA ASP A 209 14.54 -12.13 27.55
C ASP A 209 15.52 -11.27 28.36
N ASN A 210 15.95 -10.13 27.81
CA ASN A 210 16.79 -9.18 28.54
C ASN A 210 16.05 -8.58 29.74
N GLU A 211 14.76 -8.27 29.63
CA GLU A 211 13.96 -7.81 30.76
C GLU A 211 13.82 -8.88 31.85
N ARG A 212 13.60 -10.15 31.47
CA ARG A 212 13.58 -11.28 32.41
C ARG A 212 14.91 -11.42 33.16
N ARG A 213 16.03 -11.28 32.46
CA ARG A 213 17.38 -11.24 33.05
C ARG A 213 17.54 -10.09 34.05
N LEU A 214 17.13 -8.87 33.67
CA LEU A 214 17.23 -7.70 34.54
C LEU A 214 16.35 -7.82 35.80
N ARG A 215 15.22 -8.53 35.70
CA ARG A 215 14.35 -8.83 36.86
C ARG A 215 14.89 -9.95 37.76
N GLY A 216 15.93 -10.68 37.33
CA GLY A 216 16.50 -11.80 38.09
C GLY A 216 15.69 -13.10 37.99
N ASP A 217 14.74 -13.18 37.05
CA ASP A 217 13.86 -14.35 36.84
C ASP A 217 14.44 -15.36 35.83
N GLY A 218 15.71 -15.22 35.45
CA GLY A 218 16.36 -16.08 34.45
C GLY A 218 16.93 -17.35 35.09
N ASP A 219 16.58 -18.52 34.55
CA ASP A 219 17.27 -19.77 34.84
C ASP A 219 18.77 -19.60 34.54
N GLU A 220 19.64 -19.81 35.52
CA GLU A 220 21.10 -19.51 35.46
C GLU A 220 21.89 -20.32 34.40
N ASP A 221 21.25 -21.26 33.69
CA ASP A 221 21.93 -22.32 32.93
C ASP A 221 21.98 -22.16 31.40
N TYR A 222 21.51 -21.04 30.81
CA TYR A 222 21.60 -20.86 29.35
C TYR A 222 22.91 -20.19 28.90
N LEU A 223 23.87 -20.99 28.45
CA LEU A 223 25.05 -20.54 27.70
C LEU A 223 24.70 -20.51 26.19
N PRO A 224 24.78 -19.35 25.50
CA PRO A 224 24.57 -19.32 24.06
C PRO A 224 25.65 -20.14 23.33
N PRO A 225 25.36 -20.73 22.16
CA PRO A 225 26.39 -21.38 21.35
C PRO A 225 27.38 -20.32 20.84
N ASP A 226 28.67 -20.62 21.01
CA ASP A 226 29.79 -19.76 20.59
C ASP A 226 29.76 -19.46 19.08
N PRO A 227 30.31 -18.28 18.68
CA PRO A 227 30.21 -17.73 17.32
C PRO A 227 30.87 -18.55 16.21
#